data_AF-A0A969P6L2-F1
#
_entry.id   AF-A0A969P6L2-F1
#
_cell.length_a   1.000
_cell.length_b   1.000
_cell.length_c   1.000
_cell.angle_alpha   90.00
_cell.angle_beta   90.00
_cell.angle_gamma   90.00
#
_symmetry.space_group_name_H-M   'P 1'
#
loop_
_entity.id
_entity.type
_entity.pdbx_description
1 polymer ?
#
loop_
_entity_poly.entity_id
_entity_poly.type
_entity_poly.pdbx_seq_one_letter_code
_entity_poly.pdbx_strand_id
1 'polypeptide(L)'
;MGKGFGVKKDEQLGYILVLIPEANAYAANFSLDFDGSDEKFIGITNMLEEAQIWKTQKLAKQAIERYYGAFILEQLESNSEVGVNLKRLKRSPSGTLETEMIESLWFHRPL
;
A
#
# COMPACT_ATOMS: atom_id res chain seq x y z
N MET A 1 30.91 30.46 -11.96
CA MET A 1 29.50 30.02 -11.85
C MET A 1 29.46 28.50 -12.04
N GLY A 2 29.49 27.73 -10.97
CA GLY A 2 29.26 26.29 -11.01
C GLY A 2 27.93 25.99 -10.34
N LYS A 3 26.87 25.78 -11.12
CA LYS A 3 25.62 25.21 -10.60
C LYS A 3 25.97 23.81 -10.12
N GLY A 4 26.07 23.63 -8.81
CA GLY A 4 26.22 22.30 -8.21
C GLY A 4 25.07 21.43 -8.70
N PHE A 5 25.40 20.36 -9.42
CA PHE A 5 24.47 19.28 -9.70
C PHE A 5 24.07 18.69 -8.35
N GLY A 6 22.98 19.20 -7.80
CA GLY A 6 22.39 18.68 -6.58
C GLY A 6 22.00 17.25 -6.84
N VAL A 7 22.75 16.32 -6.23
CA VAL A 7 22.33 14.92 -6.09
C VAL A 7 20.89 14.96 -5.57
N LYS A 8 19.93 14.47 -6.36
CA LYS A 8 18.54 14.34 -5.90
C LYS A 8 18.61 13.44 -4.67
N LYS A 9 18.39 14.02 -3.49
CA LYS A 9 18.29 13.26 -2.23
C LYS A 9 17.15 12.25 -2.39
N ASP A 10 17.28 11.11 -1.72
CA ASP A 10 16.18 10.15 -1.56
C ASP A 10 14.88 10.90 -1.25
N GLU A 11 13.94 10.85 -2.20
CA GLU A 11 12.67 11.53 -2.08
C GLU A 11 11.67 10.53 -1.52
N GLN A 12 11.24 10.74 -0.27
CA GLN A 12 10.14 9.97 0.28
C GLN A 12 8.85 10.37 -0.44
N LEU A 13 8.27 9.42 -1.18
CA LEU A 13 7.04 9.62 -1.92
C LEU A 13 5.80 9.45 -1.03
N GLY A 14 5.87 8.55 -0.06
CA GLY A 14 4.77 8.29 0.88
C GLY A 14 4.79 6.89 1.46
N TYR A 15 3.61 6.33 1.64
CA TYR A 15 3.38 5.01 2.22
C TYR A 15 2.48 4.19 1.32
N ILE A 16 2.71 2.88 1.26
CA ILE A 16 1.93 1.91 0.50
C ILE A 16 1.54 0.75 1.40
N LEU A 17 0.49 0.04 1.03
CA LEU A 17 0.06 -1.19 1.68
C LEU A 17 0.35 -2.37 0.77
N VAL A 18 0.98 -3.41 1.33
CA VAL A 18 1.11 -4.73 0.71
C VAL A 18 0.13 -5.64 1.43
N LEU A 19 -0.95 -5.99 0.74
CA LEU A 19 -2.09 -6.74 1.26
C LEU A 19 -1.82 -8.25 1.29
N ILE A 20 -1.02 -8.74 0.33
CA ILE A 20 -0.53 -10.13 0.30
C ILE A 20 0.99 -10.07 0.11
N PRO A 21 1.78 -10.08 1.20
CA PRO A 21 3.23 -9.97 1.15
C PRO A 21 3.92 -11.00 0.26
N GLU A 22 3.44 -12.24 0.27
CA GLU A 22 3.99 -13.39 -0.46
C GLU A 22 3.86 -13.21 -1.98
N ALA A 23 2.78 -12.55 -2.41
CA ALA A 23 2.49 -12.29 -3.82
C ALA A 23 2.94 -10.88 -4.27
N ASN A 24 3.52 -10.07 -3.36
CA ASN A 24 3.73 -8.64 -3.57
C ASN A 24 2.47 -7.93 -4.10
N ALA A 25 1.31 -8.26 -3.52
CA ALA A 25 0.05 -7.65 -3.90
C ALA A 25 -0.14 -6.34 -3.12
N TYR A 26 -0.14 -5.22 -3.84
CA TYR A 26 -0.31 -3.88 -3.32
C TYR A 26 -1.76 -3.42 -3.41
N ALA A 27 -2.16 -2.55 -2.49
CA ALA A 27 -3.34 -1.73 -2.69
C ALA A 27 -3.15 -0.86 -3.93
N ALA A 28 -4.06 -0.91 -4.90
CA ALA A 28 -3.96 -0.21 -6.18
C ALA A 28 -4.49 1.22 -6.09
N ASN A 29 -3.94 2.14 -6.89
CA ASN A 29 -4.44 3.53 -6.99
C ASN A 29 -5.75 3.63 -7.80
N PHE A 30 -6.29 2.52 -8.27
CA PHE A 30 -7.47 2.49 -9.12
C PHE A 30 -8.74 2.33 -8.25
N SER A 31 -9.57 3.37 -8.22
CA SER A 31 -10.97 3.24 -7.81
C SER A 31 -11.76 2.80 -9.03
N LEU A 32 -12.25 1.56 -9.04
CA LEU A 32 -13.34 1.21 -9.95
C LEU A 32 -14.58 1.88 -9.37
N ASP A 33 -15.11 2.91 -10.05
CA ASP A 33 -16.50 3.30 -9.84
C ASP A 33 -17.35 2.11 -10.30
N PHE A 34 -17.67 1.23 -9.35
CA PHE A 34 -18.59 0.13 -9.59
C PHE A 34 -19.98 0.75 -9.72
N ASP A 35 -20.42 0.88 -10.97
CA ASP A 35 -21.70 1.37 -11.44
C ASP A 35 -22.81 1.31 -10.37
N GLY A 36 -23.05 2.43 -9.68
CA GLY A 36 -24.17 2.62 -8.74
C GLY A 36 -23.95 2.25 -7.26
N SER A 37 -22.74 1.89 -6.82
CA SER A 37 -22.45 1.62 -5.41
C SER A 37 -21.64 2.79 -4.80
N ASP A 38 -22.10 3.39 -3.69
CA ASP A 38 -21.33 4.40 -2.92
C ASP A 38 -20.01 3.84 -2.31
N GLU A 39 -19.76 2.53 -2.49
CA GLU A 39 -18.56 1.85 -2.02
C GLU A 39 -17.41 2.02 -3.02
N LYS A 40 -16.51 2.95 -2.71
CA LYS A 40 -15.22 3.09 -3.41
C LYS A 40 -14.37 1.85 -3.17
N PHE A 41 -14.47 0.85 -4.04
CA PHE A 41 -13.56 -0.28 -4.04
C PHE A 41 -12.19 0.18 -4.54
N ILE A 42 -11.17 -0.02 -3.72
CA ILE A 42 -9.77 0.20 -4.11
C ILE A 42 -9.21 -1.17 -4.51
N GLY A 43 -8.77 -1.31 -5.75
CA GLY A 43 -8.31 -2.58 -6.31
C GLY A 43 -7.01 -3.11 -5.70
N ILE A 44 -6.59 -4.31 -6.13
CA ILE A 44 -5.29 -4.91 -5.78
C ILE A 44 -4.46 -5.05 -7.04
N THR A 45 -3.19 -4.67 -6.99
CA THR A 45 -2.24 -4.76 -8.12
C THR A 45 -0.95 -5.44 -7.68
N ASN A 46 -0.27 -6.12 -8.58
CA ASN A 46 1.09 -6.66 -8.32
C ASN A 46 2.20 -5.72 -8.84
N MET A 47 1.83 -4.56 -9.40
CA MET A 47 2.77 -3.57 -9.90
C MET A 47 2.97 -2.46 -8.88
N LEU A 48 4.19 -2.28 -8.40
CA LEU A 48 4.53 -1.21 -7.44
C LEU A 48 4.21 0.20 -7.99
N GLU A 49 4.33 0.37 -9.30
CA GLU A 49 4.07 1.64 -9.99
C GLU A 49 2.59 2.05 -9.95
N GLU A 50 1.70 1.07 -9.80
CA GLU A 50 0.25 1.28 -9.71
C GLU A 50 -0.25 1.29 -8.26
N ALA A 51 0.65 1.15 -7.28
CA ALA A 51 0.27 1.13 -5.88
C ALA A 51 -0.32 2.48 -5.44
N GLN A 52 -1.37 2.43 -4.63
CA GLN A 52 -1.91 3.60 -3.95
C GLN A 52 -0.87 4.14 -2.97
N ILE A 53 -0.51 5.40 -3.15
CA ILE A 53 0.42 6.10 -2.27
C ILE A 53 -0.39 6.98 -1.32
N TRP A 54 -0.24 6.74 -0.02
CA TRP A 54 -0.76 7.60 1.03
C TRP A 54 0.32 8.55 1.55
N LYS A 55 -0.07 9.81 1.78
CA LYS A 55 0.85 10.83 2.32
C LYS A 55 1.32 10.53 3.74
N THR A 56 0.51 9.82 4.53
CA THR A 56 0.81 9.51 5.94
C THR A 56 0.48 8.06 6.30
N GLN A 57 1.18 7.51 7.29
CA GLN A 57 0.89 6.16 7.82
C GLN A 57 -0.54 6.03 8.34
N LYS A 58 -1.04 7.08 9.00
CA LYS A 58 -2.41 7.11 9.55
C LYS A 58 -3.44 6.93 8.44
N LEU A 59 -3.28 7.60 7.30
CA LEU A 59 -4.20 7.47 6.17
C LEU A 59 -4.13 6.08 5.53
N ALA A 60 -2.92 5.51 5.41
CA ALA A 60 -2.76 4.13 4.93
C ALA A 60 -3.47 3.14 5.86
N LYS A 61 -3.26 3.23 7.18
CA LYS A 61 -3.94 2.34 8.15
C LYS A 61 -5.46 2.48 8.10
N GLN A 62 -5.98 3.71 8.02
CA GLN A 62 -7.43 3.94 7.89
C GLN A 62 -8.02 3.35 6.59
N ALA A 63 -7.23 3.29 5.52
CA ALA A 63 -7.69 2.69 4.27
C ALA A 63 -7.89 1.18 4.40
N ILE A 64 -7.13 0.50 5.26
CA ILE A 64 -7.32 -0.94 5.54
C ILE A 64 -8.74 -1.17 6.05
N GLU A 65 -9.14 -0.45 7.10
CA GLU A 65 -10.46 -0.60 7.72
C GLU A 65 -11.59 -0.19 6.77
N ARG A 66 -11.38 0.87 5.98
CA ARG A 66 -12.43 1.44 5.12
C ARG A 66 -12.68 0.69 3.83
N TYR A 67 -11.65 0.11 3.24
CA TYR A 67 -11.71 -0.40 1.87
C TYR A 67 -11.29 -1.87 1.75
N TYR A 68 -10.46 -2.36 2.67
CA TYR A 68 -9.90 -3.72 2.60
C TYR A 68 -10.36 -4.62 3.74
N GLY A 69 -11.26 -4.16 4.63
CA GLY A 69 -11.80 -4.96 5.72
C GLY A 69 -12.46 -6.24 5.22
N ALA A 70 -13.34 -6.13 4.21
CA ALA A 70 -14.00 -7.28 3.60
C ALA A 70 -13.00 -8.26 2.96
N PHE A 71 -12.02 -7.75 2.23
CA PHE A 71 -10.94 -8.56 1.63
C PHE A 71 -10.15 -9.33 2.72
N ILE A 72 -9.79 -8.67 3.81
CA ILE A 72 -9.06 -9.31 4.92
C ILE A 72 -9.92 -10.38 5.59
N LEU A 73 -11.22 -10.13 5.77
CA LEU A 73 -12.14 -11.11 6.33
C LEU A 73 -12.27 -12.35 5.43
N GLU A 74 -12.38 -12.18 4.12
CA GLU A 74 -12.39 -13.28 3.15
C GLU A 74 -11.09 -14.11 3.24
N GLN A 75 -9.93 -13.44 3.32
CA GLN A 75 -8.65 -14.12 3.50
C GLN A 75 -8.58 -14.90 4.83
N LEU A 76 -9.19 -14.39 5.90
CA LEU A 76 -9.30 -15.05 7.21
C LEU A 76 -10.26 -16.25 7.22
N GLU A 77 -11.07 -16.46 6.18
CA GLU A 77 -11.86 -17.69 6.05
C GLU A 77 -10.98 -18.89 5.73
N SER A 78 -9.91 -18.65 4.97
CA SER A 78 -8.95 -19.68 4.52
C SER A 78 -7.67 -19.71 5.35
N ASN A 79 -7.33 -18.62 6.04
CA ASN A 79 -6.11 -18.47 6.83
C ASN A 79 -6.42 -18.14 8.30
N SER A 80 -5.61 -18.65 9.23
CA SER A 80 -5.76 -18.34 10.66
C SER A 80 -5.39 -16.89 11.01
N GLU A 81 -4.46 -16.32 10.24
CA GLU A 81 -4.00 -14.95 10.36
C GLU A 81 -3.75 -14.36 8.97
N VAL A 82 -3.89 -13.04 8.84
CA VAL A 82 -3.60 -12.30 7.61
C VAL A 82 -2.68 -11.13 7.96
N GLY A 83 -1.52 -11.08 7.30
CA GLY A 83 -0.52 -10.04 7.49
C GLY A 83 -0.59 -8.97 6.40
N VAL A 84 -0.75 -7.71 6.78
CA VAL A 84 -0.67 -6.55 5.88
C VAL A 84 0.57 -5.74 6.22
N ASN A 85 1.40 -5.47 5.21
CA ASN A 85 2.66 -4.77 5.39
C ASN A 85 2.53 -3.30 4.98
N LEU A 86 2.77 -2.39 5.92
CA LEU A 86 2.90 -0.96 5.66
C LEU A 86 4.36 -0.66 5.29
N LYS A 87 4.58 -0.26 4.03
CA LYS A 87 5.91 0.10 3.55
C LYS A 87 5.99 1.59 3.26
N ARG A 88 7.16 2.18 3.46
CA ARG A 88 7.50 3.52 2.97
C ARG A 88 8.01 3.40 1.54
N LEU A 89 7.47 4.21 0.65
CA LEU A 89 7.92 4.30 -0.73
C LEU A 89 8.88 5.48 -0.88
N LYS A 90 10.05 5.20 -1.46
CA LYS A 90 11.06 6.19 -1.79
C LYS A 90 11.43 6.10 -3.26
N ARG A 91 11.93 7.21 -3.78
CA ARG A 91 12.60 7.23 -5.08
C ARG A 91 14.08 7.48 -4.85
N SER A 92 14.89 6.53 -5.27
CA SER A 92 16.35 6.62 -5.18
C SER A 92 16.88 7.73 -6.11
N PRO A 93 18.15 8.16 -5.94
CA PRO A 93 18.76 9.15 -6.82
C PRO A 93 18.81 8.74 -8.30
N SER A 94 18.78 7.44 -8.60
CA SER A 94 18.70 6.91 -9.97
C SER A 94 17.30 6.95 -10.58
N GLY A 95 16.28 7.31 -9.79
CA GLY A 95 14.88 7.36 -10.20
C GLY A 95 14.10 6.06 -9.97
N THR A 96 14.75 5.02 -9.42
CA THR A 96 14.15 3.72 -9.12
C THR A 96 13.25 3.82 -7.89
N LEU A 97 12.11 3.12 -7.92
CA LEU A 97 11.22 3.01 -6.75
C LEU A 97 11.76 1.95 -5.78
N GLU A 98 11.88 2.34 -4.51
CA GLU A 98 12.36 1.48 -3.44
C GLU A 98 11.36 1.48 -2.30
N THR A 99 11.24 0.33 -1.61
CA THR A 99 10.33 0.18 -0.47
C THR A 99 11.10 -0.18 0.79
N GLU A 100 10.71 0.42 1.90
CA GLU A 100 11.25 0.13 3.23
C GLU A 100 10.12 -0.36 4.12
N MET A 101 10.33 -1.50 4.79
CA MET A 101 9.37 -2.06 5.75
C MET A 101 9.26 -1.14 6.97
N ILE A 102 8.04 -0.66 7.28
CA ILE A 102 7.80 0.16 8.47
C ILE A 102 7.14 -0.67 9.55
N GLU A 103 6.08 -1.40 9.21
CA GLU A 103 5.27 -2.13 10.17
C GLU A 103 4.47 -3.24 9.50
N SER A 104 4.33 -4.36 10.19
CA SER A 104 3.45 -5.47 9.80
C SER A 104 2.23 -5.48 10.73
N LEU A 105 1.04 -5.43 10.13
CA LEU A 105 -0.25 -5.45 10.81
C LEU A 105 -0.85 -6.85 10.67
N TRP A 106 -1.09 -7.52 11.79
CA TRP A 106 -1.61 -8.89 11.80
C TRP A 106 -3.07 -8.91 12.24
N PHE A 107 -3.91 -9.48 11.40
CA PHE A 107 -5.33 -9.66 11.64
C PHE A 107 -5.61 -11.12 11.95
N HIS A 108 -6.52 -11.36 12.90
CA HIS A 108 -6.89 -12.69 13.36
C HIS A 108 -8.40 -12.87 13.20
N ARG A 109 -8.83 -14.12 13.07
CA ARG A 109 -10.25 -14.43 13.00
C ARG A 109 -10.96 -13.94 14.27
N PRO A 110 -12.08 -13.21 14.17
CA PRO A 110 -12.90 -12.92 15.34
C PRO A 110 -13.40 -14.24 15.92
N LEU A 111 -13.25 -14.40 17.24
CA LEU A 111 -13.73 -15.56 18.01
C LEU A 111 -15.26 -15.65 18.02
#